data_AF-A0AAD5W2P5-F1
#
_entry.id   AF-A0AAD5W2P5-F1
#
_cell.length_a   1.000
_cell.length_b   1.000
_cell.length_c   1.000
_cell.angle_alpha   90.00
_cell.angle_beta   90.00
_cell.angle_gamma   90.00
#
_symmetry.space_group_name_H-M   'P 1'
#
loop_
_entity.id
_entity.type
_entity.pdbx_description
1 polymer ?
#
loop_
_entity_poly.entity_id
_entity_poly.type
_entity_poly.pdbx_seq_one_letter_code
_entity_poly.pdbx_strand_id
1 'polypeptide(L)'
;MAPWIPAVLTTALLSSTQPGFTNETVSLVRSNLLQIANNSWELGTAAEALTELYWPALSVFNQSAFPPPARLNSTLNATDVLSIANRTVSTRPANTMPLITNQGSSADPASIGVAVLLANWTRPDMRNHAYSDAATDQLTYLLKNVSRSDSGAISHRNDQTQLWSDFIYMVPPFIAYYGALQGGDDGQQLLQEAYDQCRLYRDALADESGLWKHVTLGSWQDNNHWATGNGWAAAGMLRVHQTLNHSSLAKHFTGQQTNLTQWINEILEASWSHQTIDGGLRNVIDNSTSYLDTASTALMASVTYRMAAIHNTTDFVPAANQALRLIQSSVDNDGWLQNATNPYTFNEPLSEGEHSPEGQAFVLLLQAAWKAFVQAMAPTNTSGSSHLGHGTLP
;
A
#
# COMPACT_ATOMS: atom_id res chain seq x y z
N MET A 1 -41.58 -10.61 -34.93
CA MET A 1 -40.82 -9.35 -35.08
C MET A 1 -41.00 -8.56 -33.80
N ALA A 2 -40.05 -8.71 -32.87
CA ALA A 2 -40.01 -7.92 -31.63
C ALA A 2 -39.11 -6.69 -31.87
N PRO A 3 -39.47 -5.51 -31.36
CA PRO A 3 -38.70 -4.30 -31.64
C PRO A 3 -37.39 -4.31 -30.86
N TRP A 4 -36.31 -3.99 -31.57
CA TRP A 4 -35.02 -3.66 -30.99
C TRP A 4 -35.17 -2.40 -30.13
N ILE A 5 -34.92 -2.53 -28.83
CA ILE A 5 -34.66 -1.39 -27.95
C ILE A 5 -33.15 -1.15 -28.04
N PRO A 6 -32.68 0.01 -28.54
CA PRO A 6 -31.27 0.33 -28.44
C PRO A 6 -30.93 0.53 -26.96
N ALA A 7 -29.95 -0.23 -26.47
CA ALA A 7 -29.32 0.05 -25.19
C ALA A 7 -28.76 1.47 -25.26
N VAL A 8 -29.37 2.38 -24.52
CA VAL A 8 -28.80 3.71 -24.26
C VAL A 8 -27.53 3.45 -23.45
N LEU A 9 -26.37 3.47 -24.12
CA LEU A 9 -25.12 3.76 -23.44
C LEU A 9 -25.30 5.17 -22.87
N THR A 10 -25.69 5.24 -21.60
CA THR A 10 -25.44 6.42 -20.79
C THR A 10 -23.94 6.59 -20.79
N THR A 11 -23.45 7.50 -21.64
CA THR A 11 -22.20 8.20 -21.40
C THR A 11 -22.39 8.92 -20.07
N ALA A 12 -22.15 8.21 -18.97
CA ALA A 12 -21.88 8.84 -17.69
C ALA A 12 -20.74 9.81 -18.01
N LEU A 13 -21.06 11.11 -17.96
CA LEU A 13 -20.08 12.16 -17.98
C LEU A 13 -19.04 11.74 -16.95
N LEU A 14 -17.86 11.31 -17.39
CA LEU A 14 -16.70 11.14 -16.52
C LEU A 14 -16.63 12.44 -15.73
N SER A 15 -16.99 12.39 -14.45
CA SER A 15 -16.81 13.52 -13.55
C SER A 15 -15.40 14.02 -13.79
N SER A 16 -15.24 15.29 -14.14
CA SER A 16 -13.92 15.86 -14.46
C SER A 16 -12.92 15.37 -13.42
N THR A 17 -11.96 14.55 -13.84
CA THR A 17 -11.00 13.94 -12.91
C THR A 17 -10.32 15.06 -12.16
N GLN A 18 -10.39 15.06 -10.83
CA GLN A 18 -9.70 16.06 -10.02
C GLN A 18 -8.22 16.04 -10.44
N PRO A 19 -7.58 17.18 -10.81
CA PRO A 19 -6.17 17.18 -11.14
C PRO A 19 -5.35 16.72 -9.95
N GLY A 20 -4.28 15.96 -10.18
CA GLY A 20 -3.33 15.57 -9.15
C GLY A 20 -2.48 16.74 -8.66
N PHE A 21 -1.56 16.45 -7.74
CA PHE A 21 -0.63 17.45 -7.22
C PHE A 21 0.34 17.95 -8.30
N THR A 22 0.81 19.19 -8.16
CA THR A 22 1.90 19.73 -8.97
C THR A 22 3.22 19.01 -8.67
N ASN A 23 4.18 19.06 -9.59
CA ASN A 23 5.48 18.44 -9.39
C ASN A 23 6.27 19.11 -8.25
N GLU A 24 6.06 20.42 -8.08
CA GLU A 24 6.68 21.23 -7.03
C GLU A 24 6.20 20.76 -5.64
N THR A 25 4.88 20.67 -5.43
CA THR A 25 4.30 20.18 -4.17
C THR A 25 4.77 18.75 -3.86
N VAL A 26 4.72 17.86 -4.86
CA VAL A 26 5.19 16.46 -4.71
C VAL A 26 6.65 16.39 -4.30
N SER A 27 7.51 17.27 -4.85
CA SER A 27 8.93 17.30 -4.52
C SER A 27 9.20 17.77 -3.10
N LEU A 28 8.44 18.77 -2.61
CA LEU A 28 8.52 19.23 -1.22
C LEU A 28 8.04 18.13 -0.26
N VAL A 29 6.87 17.53 -0.52
CA VAL A 29 6.32 16.42 0.27
C VAL A 29 7.31 15.27 0.40
N ARG A 30 7.99 14.91 -0.70
CA ARG A 30 9.05 13.91 -0.72
C ARG A 30 10.27 14.31 0.12
N SER A 31 10.74 15.54 -0.04
CA SER A 31 11.91 16.03 0.71
C SER A 31 11.64 15.96 2.21
N ASN A 32 10.46 16.43 2.61
CA ASN A 32 9.96 16.40 3.97
C ASN A 32 9.87 14.98 4.52
N LEU A 33 9.26 14.04 3.77
CA LEU A 33 9.20 12.62 4.13
C LEU A 33 10.60 12.05 4.44
N LEU A 34 11.55 12.25 3.53
CA LEU A 34 12.91 11.72 3.67
C LEU A 34 13.70 12.37 4.81
N GLN A 35 13.30 13.57 5.24
CA GLN A 35 13.90 14.28 6.36
C GLN A 35 13.42 13.73 7.71
N ILE A 36 12.14 13.38 7.83
CA ILE A 36 11.54 13.04 9.14
C ILE A 36 11.28 11.55 9.36
N ALA A 37 11.24 10.71 8.32
CA ALA A 37 11.07 9.27 8.47
C ALA A 37 12.27 8.64 9.17
N ASN A 38 12.02 7.97 10.30
CA ASN A 38 13.07 7.39 11.13
C ASN A 38 12.67 6.02 11.71
N ASN A 39 11.42 5.81 12.09
CA ASN A 39 10.97 4.51 12.59
C ASN A 39 10.79 3.50 11.46
N SER A 40 10.73 2.21 11.80
CA SER A 40 10.74 1.16 10.78
C SER A 40 9.57 1.23 9.81
N TRP A 41 8.34 1.38 10.32
CA TRP A 41 7.15 1.50 9.48
C TRP A 41 7.17 2.77 8.61
N GLU A 42 7.71 3.87 9.13
CA GLU A 42 7.86 5.13 8.40
C GLU A 42 8.83 4.95 7.22
N LEU A 43 9.98 4.32 7.46
CA LEU A 43 10.98 4.04 6.43
C LEU A 43 10.48 3.04 5.38
N GLY A 44 9.78 1.99 5.81
CA GLY A 44 9.18 1.01 4.91
C GLY A 44 8.11 1.63 4.03
N THR A 45 7.19 2.39 4.62
CA THR A 45 6.15 3.10 3.88
C THR A 45 6.73 4.15 2.94
N ALA A 46 7.79 4.86 3.37
CA ALA A 46 8.52 5.79 2.50
C ALA A 46 9.13 5.06 1.30
N ALA A 47 9.78 3.91 1.51
CA ALA A 47 10.35 3.11 0.44
C ALA A 47 9.28 2.66 -0.57
N GLU A 48 8.11 2.26 -0.09
CA GLU A 48 7.00 1.86 -0.96
C GLU A 48 6.42 3.04 -1.74
N ALA A 49 6.20 4.19 -1.09
CA ALA A 49 5.72 5.40 -1.73
C ALA A 49 6.68 5.91 -2.82
N LEU A 50 7.98 5.88 -2.55
CA LEU A 50 9.02 6.24 -3.52
C LEU A 50 9.04 5.26 -4.70
N THR A 51 8.94 3.96 -4.41
CA THR A 51 8.88 2.92 -5.44
C THR A 51 7.66 3.13 -6.35
N GLU A 52 6.48 3.37 -5.77
CA GLU A 52 5.25 3.53 -6.54
C GLU A 52 5.22 4.80 -7.39
N LEU A 53 5.76 5.91 -6.89
CA LEU A 53 5.65 7.21 -7.57
C LEU A 53 6.81 7.49 -8.53
N TYR A 54 8.04 7.17 -8.14
CA TYR A 54 9.25 7.51 -8.90
C TYR A 54 9.83 6.33 -9.66
N TRP A 55 9.55 5.10 -9.22
CA TRP A 55 10.04 3.88 -9.84
C TRP A 55 8.91 2.91 -10.19
N PRO A 56 7.82 3.36 -10.86
CA PRO A 56 6.63 2.55 -11.05
C PRO A 56 6.88 1.25 -11.81
N ALA A 57 7.99 1.13 -12.56
CA ALA A 57 8.42 -0.11 -13.20
C ALA A 57 8.94 -1.20 -12.24
N LEU A 58 9.32 -0.84 -11.01
CA LEU A 58 9.76 -1.75 -9.93
C LEU A 58 8.66 -2.02 -8.89
N SER A 59 7.54 -1.29 -8.98
CA SER A 59 6.42 -1.44 -8.08
C SER A 59 5.65 -2.73 -8.36
N VAL A 60 5.09 -3.35 -7.31
CA VAL A 60 4.18 -4.52 -7.42
C VAL A 60 2.97 -4.25 -8.32
N PHE A 61 2.60 -2.99 -8.52
CA PHE A 61 1.51 -2.58 -9.41
C PHE A 61 1.87 -2.65 -10.90
N ASN A 62 3.13 -2.91 -11.25
CA ASN A 62 3.55 -3.13 -12.63
C ASN A 62 3.38 -4.60 -13.03
N GLN A 63 2.89 -4.86 -14.24
CA GLN A 63 2.72 -6.22 -14.75
C GLN A 63 4.03 -7.01 -14.83
N SER A 64 5.17 -6.33 -15.00
CA SER A 64 6.50 -6.94 -15.02
C SER A 64 7.24 -6.84 -13.68
N ALA A 65 6.52 -6.71 -12.55
CA ALA A 65 7.13 -6.56 -11.24
C ALA A 65 7.96 -7.78 -10.78
N PHE A 66 7.61 -8.99 -11.24
CA PHE A 66 8.21 -10.24 -10.77
C PHE A 66 8.75 -11.13 -11.90
N PRO A 67 10.06 -11.49 -11.86
CA PRO A 67 11.09 -10.83 -11.06
C PRO A 67 11.41 -9.41 -11.60
N PRO A 68 11.88 -8.48 -10.76
CA PRO A 68 12.43 -7.22 -11.25
C PRO A 68 13.73 -7.47 -12.04
N PRO A 69 14.24 -6.46 -12.78
CA PRO A 69 15.52 -6.61 -13.49
C PRO A 69 16.64 -7.00 -12.53
N ALA A 70 17.45 -8.00 -12.90
CA ALA A 70 18.58 -8.45 -12.07
C ALA A 70 19.68 -7.38 -11.88
N ARG A 71 19.67 -6.33 -12.72
CA ARG A 71 20.54 -5.16 -12.58
C ARG A 71 19.76 -3.89 -12.91
N LEU A 72 19.99 -2.88 -12.10
CA LEU A 72 19.51 -1.53 -12.34
C LEU A 72 20.48 -0.76 -13.25
N ASN A 73 19.96 0.24 -13.97
CA ASN A 73 20.72 1.10 -14.86
C ASN A 73 20.52 2.58 -14.47
N SER A 74 21.11 3.51 -15.22
CA SER A 74 21.03 4.94 -14.87
C SER A 74 19.61 5.51 -14.85
N THR A 75 18.68 4.97 -15.64
CA THR A 75 17.30 5.46 -15.74
C THR A 75 16.33 4.74 -14.81
N LEU A 76 16.66 3.54 -14.34
CA LEU A 76 15.89 2.76 -13.37
C LEU A 76 16.80 2.38 -12.20
N ASN A 77 17.24 3.38 -11.42
CA ASN A 77 18.28 3.19 -10.40
C ASN A 77 17.75 3.04 -8.97
N ALA A 78 16.50 3.44 -8.69
CA ALA A 78 15.88 3.32 -7.37
C ALA A 78 16.73 3.84 -6.21
N THR A 79 17.56 4.87 -6.44
CA THR A 79 18.64 5.24 -5.51
C THR A 79 18.15 5.57 -4.10
N ASP A 80 17.00 6.24 -3.98
CA ASP A 80 16.37 6.61 -2.72
C ASP A 80 15.82 5.39 -1.95
N VAL A 81 15.14 4.46 -2.65
CA VAL A 81 14.67 3.19 -2.10
C VAL A 81 15.83 2.32 -1.64
N LEU A 82 16.87 2.19 -2.46
CA LEU A 82 18.07 1.42 -2.14
C LEU A 82 18.88 2.05 -1.01
N SER A 83 18.85 3.38 -0.87
CA SER A 83 19.48 4.09 0.25
C SER A 83 18.84 3.71 1.60
N ILE A 84 17.50 3.63 1.65
CA ILE A 84 16.77 3.15 2.83
C ILE A 84 17.22 1.72 3.17
N ALA A 85 17.16 0.80 2.20
CA ALA A 85 17.56 -0.60 2.41
C ALA A 85 19.02 -0.73 2.87
N ASN A 86 19.95 -0.02 2.22
CA ASN A 86 21.37 -0.05 2.55
C ASN A 86 21.65 0.52 3.94
N ARG A 87 20.99 1.64 4.31
CA ARG A 87 21.10 2.19 5.66
C ARG A 87 20.60 1.19 6.70
N THR A 88 19.40 0.63 6.50
CA THR A 88 18.82 -0.36 7.42
C THR A 88 19.75 -1.56 7.62
N VAL A 89 20.23 -2.18 6.54
CA VAL A 89 21.11 -3.36 6.61
C VAL A 89 22.48 -3.02 7.21
N SER A 90 23.07 -1.87 6.88
CA SER A 90 24.39 -1.48 7.39
C SER A 90 24.39 -1.05 8.85
N THR A 91 23.27 -0.53 9.37
CA THR A 91 23.13 -0.15 10.78
C THR A 91 22.51 -1.22 11.65
N ARG A 92 22.08 -2.35 11.06
CA ARG A 92 21.46 -3.46 11.78
C ARG A 92 22.44 -4.04 12.80
N PRO A 93 22.07 -4.13 14.09
CA PRO A 93 22.96 -4.71 15.09
C PRO A 93 23.26 -6.18 14.81
N ALA A 94 24.52 -6.60 15.02
CA ALA A 94 24.91 -8.00 14.87
C ALA A 94 24.13 -8.92 15.83
N ASN A 95 23.92 -10.18 15.44
CA ASN A 95 23.20 -11.19 16.22
C ASN A 95 21.75 -10.81 16.59
N THR A 96 21.12 -9.97 15.78
CA THR A 96 19.69 -9.69 15.86
C THR A 96 19.01 -10.30 14.63
N MET A 97 17.69 -10.54 14.70
CA MET A 97 16.92 -11.03 13.56
C MET A 97 16.11 -9.95 12.84
N PRO A 98 15.39 -9.04 13.54
CA PRO A 98 14.65 -7.98 12.87
C PRO A 98 15.53 -7.01 12.06
N LEU A 99 14.98 -6.37 11.03
CA LEU A 99 15.65 -5.34 10.23
C LEU A 99 15.97 -4.09 11.06
N ILE A 100 15.09 -3.74 11.99
CA ILE A 100 15.28 -2.72 13.02
C ILE A 100 14.80 -3.30 14.35
N THR A 101 15.59 -3.13 15.41
CA THR A 101 15.31 -3.69 16.74
C THR A 101 14.84 -2.63 17.73
N ASN A 102 14.27 -3.08 18.86
CA ASN A 102 13.94 -2.25 20.02
C ASN A 102 12.87 -1.17 19.79
N GLN A 103 11.91 -1.43 18.88
CA GLN A 103 10.75 -0.54 18.63
C GLN A 103 9.43 -1.10 19.17
N GLY A 104 9.45 -2.23 19.88
CA GLY A 104 8.26 -2.85 20.48
C GLY A 104 7.31 -3.58 19.51
N SER A 105 7.44 -3.33 18.20
CA SER A 105 6.72 -4.06 17.16
C SER A 105 7.56 -5.21 16.58
N SER A 106 6.94 -6.37 16.40
CA SER A 106 7.47 -7.45 15.58
C SER A 106 7.17 -7.25 14.10
N ALA A 107 6.16 -6.45 13.78
CA ALA A 107 5.64 -6.24 12.43
C ALA A 107 6.35 -5.11 11.68
N ASP A 108 6.52 -3.95 12.30
CA ASP A 108 6.96 -2.71 11.64
C ASP A 108 8.31 -2.85 10.92
N PRO A 109 9.33 -3.54 11.47
CA PRO A 109 10.58 -3.79 10.76
C PRO A 109 10.41 -4.48 9.40
N ALA A 110 9.37 -5.31 9.24
CA ALA A 110 9.10 -6.04 8.01
C ALA A 110 8.68 -5.13 6.84
N SER A 111 8.13 -3.95 7.11
CA SER A 111 7.72 -2.99 6.09
C SER A 111 8.87 -2.54 5.18
N ILE A 112 10.11 -2.57 5.67
CA ILE A 112 11.33 -2.24 4.91
C ILE A 112 11.77 -3.43 4.04
N GLY A 113 11.27 -4.63 4.32
CA GLY A 113 11.74 -5.88 3.75
C GLY A 113 11.60 -5.97 2.23
N VAL A 114 10.59 -5.33 1.63
CA VAL A 114 10.46 -5.25 0.17
C VAL A 114 11.64 -4.49 -0.45
N ALA A 115 12.05 -3.36 0.13
CA ALA A 115 13.21 -2.60 -0.32
C ALA A 115 14.52 -3.38 -0.14
N VAL A 116 14.65 -4.13 0.96
CA VAL A 116 15.81 -5.01 1.21
C VAL A 116 15.88 -6.15 0.20
N LEU A 117 14.74 -6.76 -0.14
CA LEU A 117 14.66 -7.81 -1.15
C LEU A 117 14.96 -7.27 -2.56
N LEU A 118 14.48 -6.07 -2.89
CA LEU A 118 14.83 -5.40 -4.13
C LEU A 118 16.35 -5.13 -4.19
N ALA A 119 16.93 -4.56 -3.13
CA ALA A 119 18.36 -4.32 -3.04
C ALA A 119 19.17 -5.62 -3.18
N ASN A 120 18.72 -6.70 -2.54
CA ASN A 120 19.30 -8.02 -2.70
C ASN A 120 19.25 -8.46 -4.17
N TRP A 121 18.08 -8.43 -4.80
CA TRP A 121 17.88 -8.91 -6.16
C TRP A 121 18.72 -8.15 -7.20
N THR A 122 18.89 -6.85 -7.01
CA THR A 122 19.54 -5.97 -7.97
C THR A 122 21.03 -5.71 -7.68
N ARG A 123 21.61 -6.37 -6.66
CA ARG A 123 22.96 -6.06 -6.18
C ARG A 123 24.03 -6.32 -7.24
N PRO A 124 25.01 -5.42 -7.42
CA PRO A 124 26.08 -5.62 -8.39
C PRO A 124 27.06 -6.73 -7.96
N ASP A 125 27.30 -6.89 -6.65
CA ASP A 125 28.16 -7.93 -6.09
C ASP A 125 27.34 -9.05 -5.44
N MET A 126 27.24 -10.18 -6.14
CA MET A 126 26.49 -11.36 -5.68
C MET A 126 27.08 -12.04 -4.46
N ARG A 127 28.35 -11.76 -4.11
CA ARG A 127 29.03 -12.26 -2.90
C ARG A 127 28.62 -11.48 -1.64
N ASN A 128 27.97 -10.33 -1.80
CA ASN A 128 27.38 -9.62 -0.68
C ASN A 128 26.09 -10.33 -0.27
N HIS A 129 26.13 -11.02 0.86
CA HIS A 129 25.00 -11.73 1.45
C HIS A 129 24.26 -10.91 2.51
N ALA A 130 24.71 -9.70 2.85
CA ALA A 130 24.12 -8.92 3.94
C ALA A 130 22.62 -8.66 3.77
N TYR A 131 22.17 -8.38 2.54
CA TYR A 131 20.75 -8.19 2.24
C TYR A 131 19.95 -9.49 2.33
N SER A 132 20.46 -10.59 1.77
CA SER A 132 19.79 -11.89 1.83
C SER A 132 19.71 -12.42 3.25
N ASP A 133 20.77 -12.26 4.03
CA ASP A 133 20.84 -12.71 5.42
C ASP A 133 19.86 -11.89 6.26
N ALA A 134 19.86 -10.56 6.13
CA ALA A 134 18.93 -9.69 6.84
C ALA A 134 17.46 -9.96 6.49
N ALA A 135 17.13 -10.18 5.21
CA ALA A 135 15.77 -10.53 4.79
C ALA A 135 15.36 -11.92 5.31
N THR A 136 16.26 -12.91 5.26
CA THR A 136 16.00 -14.27 5.76
C THR A 136 15.79 -14.27 7.26
N ASP A 137 16.60 -13.51 8.00
CA ASP A 137 16.48 -13.37 9.44
C ASP A 137 15.15 -12.70 9.84
N GLN A 138 14.75 -11.61 9.16
CA GLN A 138 13.47 -10.95 9.41
C GLN A 138 12.29 -11.90 9.13
N LEU A 139 12.33 -12.64 8.01
CA LEU A 139 11.30 -13.62 7.69
C LEU A 139 11.25 -14.75 8.73
N THR A 140 12.41 -15.28 9.13
CA THR A 140 12.50 -16.35 10.13
C THR A 140 11.96 -15.87 11.47
N TYR A 141 12.31 -14.64 11.88
CA TYR A 141 11.80 -14.04 13.11
C TYR A 141 10.27 -14.02 13.13
N LEU A 142 9.65 -13.49 12.08
CA LEU A 142 8.19 -13.44 11.93
C LEU A 142 7.55 -14.84 11.96
N LEU A 143 8.10 -15.78 11.19
CA LEU A 143 7.45 -17.07 10.99
C LEU A 143 7.67 -18.04 12.15
N LYS A 144 8.79 -17.92 12.89
CA LYS A 144 9.24 -18.93 13.86
C LYS A 144 9.43 -18.41 15.27
N ASN A 145 9.63 -17.11 15.48
CA ASN A 145 9.95 -16.55 16.80
C ASN A 145 8.88 -15.64 17.38
N VAL A 146 8.08 -14.98 16.52
CA VAL A 146 6.99 -14.12 16.96
C VAL A 146 5.81 -14.97 17.44
N SER A 147 5.18 -14.55 18.54
CA SER A 147 3.99 -15.20 19.09
C SER A 147 2.83 -15.16 18.08
N ARG A 148 1.92 -16.14 18.15
CA ARG A 148 0.73 -16.21 17.31
C ARG A 148 -0.54 -16.27 18.16
N SER A 149 -1.65 -15.74 17.64
CA SER A 149 -2.98 -16.00 18.21
C SER A 149 -3.33 -17.49 18.14
N ASP A 150 -4.36 -17.92 18.86
CA ASP A 150 -4.88 -19.29 18.79
C ASP A 150 -5.32 -19.69 17.37
N SER A 151 -5.73 -18.71 16.55
CA SER A 151 -6.08 -18.90 15.14
C SER A 151 -4.87 -18.93 14.19
N GLY A 152 -3.67 -18.64 14.70
CA GLY A 152 -2.41 -18.67 13.94
C GLY A 152 -1.95 -17.33 13.37
N ALA A 153 -2.62 -16.21 13.71
CA ALA A 153 -2.21 -14.87 13.27
C ALA A 153 -0.92 -14.46 13.97
N ILE A 154 0.09 -14.02 13.23
CA ILE A 154 1.36 -13.53 13.79
C ILE A 154 1.08 -12.23 14.55
N SER A 155 1.63 -12.08 15.75
CA SER A 155 1.46 -10.87 16.56
C SER A 155 2.10 -9.64 15.91
N HIS A 156 1.43 -8.49 16.06
CA HIS A 156 2.03 -7.19 15.75
C HIS A 156 3.06 -6.78 16.81
N ARG A 157 2.86 -7.19 18.07
CA ARG A 157 3.75 -6.89 19.20
C ARG A 157 4.74 -8.00 19.46
N ASN A 158 5.95 -7.61 19.88
CA ASN A 158 7.02 -8.56 20.19
C ASN A 158 6.99 -9.08 21.63
N ASP A 159 6.27 -8.42 22.53
CA ASP A 159 6.22 -8.70 23.98
C ASP A 159 4.92 -9.40 24.43
N GLN A 160 3.93 -9.48 23.55
CA GLN A 160 2.64 -10.14 23.78
C GLN A 160 1.99 -10.50 22.44
N THR A 161 0.97 -11.35 22.48
CA THR A 161 0.11 -11.60 21.31
C THR A 161 -0.98 -10.53 21.23
N GLN A 162 -0.86 -9.63 20.26
CA GLN A 162 -1.78 -8.52 20.04
C GLN A 162 -1.87 -8.20 18.55
N LEU A 163 -3.08 -8.02 18.04
CA LEU A 163 -3.34 -7.86 16.60
C LEU A 163 -3.76 -6.43 16.33
N TRP A 164 -2.99 -5.74 15.49
CA TRP A 164 -3.23 -4.35 15.08
C TRP A 164 -3.51 -4.31 13.58
N SER A 165 -4.51 -3.56 13.13
CA SER A 165 -4.88 -3.43 11.71
C SER A 165 -3.69 -3.11 10.78
N ASP A 166 -2.74 -2.35 11.31
CA ASP A 166 -1.50 -1.87 10.70
C ASP A 166 -0.62 -3.00 10.19
N PHE A 167 -0.65 -4.15 10.89
CA PHE A 167 0.11 -5.35 10.55
C PHE A 167 0.00 -5.71 9.07
N ILE A 168 -1.19 -5.52 8.49
CA ILE A 168 -1.51 -5.89 7.12
C ILE A 168 -0.68 -5.13 6.09
N TYR A 169 -0.25 -3.91 6.38
CA TYR A 169 0.66 -3.18 5.50
C TYR A 169 2.13 -3.54 5.75
N MET A 170 2.48 -3.92 6.97
CA MET A 170 3.87 -4.15 7.36
C MET A 170 4.38 -5.54 6.93
N VAL A 171 3.63 -6.59 7.24
CA VAL A 171 4.15 -7.97 7.18
C VAL A 171 3.71 -8.74 5.93
N PRO A 172 2.41 -8.87 5.61
CA PRO A 172 1.98 -9.65 4.44
C PRO A 172 2.62 -9.21 3.12
N PRO A 173 2.78 -7.91 2.80
CA PRO A 173 3.45 -7.49 1.55
C PRO A 173 4.91 -7.96 1.47
N PHE A 174 5.65 -7.94 2.59
CA PHE A 174 7.01 -8.44 2.64
C PHE A 174 7.07 -9.96 2.40
N ILE A 175 6.24 -10.74 3.09
CA ILE A 175 6.19 -12.20 2.92
C ILE A 175 5.80 -12.54 1.47
N ALA A 176 4.81 -11.84 0.92
CA ALA A 176 4.36 -12.05 -0.46
C ALA A 176 5.48 -11.75 -1.47
N TYR A 177 6.17 -10.62 -1.32
CA TYR A 177 7.27 -10.23 -2.21
C TYR A 177 8.42 -11.24 -2.13
N TYR A 178 8.75 -11.73 -0.93
CA TYR A 178 9.73 -12.80 -0.73
C TYR A 178 9.31 -14.06 -1.49
N GLY A 179 8.07 -14.51 -1.30
CA GLY A 179 7.53 -15.70 -1.95
C GLY A 179 7.52 -15.60 -3.48
N ALA A 180 7.15 -14.43 -4.02
CA ALA A 180 7.14 -14.19 -5.45
C ALA A 180 8.54 -14.24 -6.07
N LEU A 181 9.57 -13.74 -5.38
CA LEU A 181 10.97 -13.84 -5.83
C LEU A 181 11.54 -15.26 -5.69
N GLN A 182 11.17 -15.98 -4.63
CA GLN A 182 11.61 -17.35 -4.39
C GLN A 182 11.04 -18.30 -5.47
N GLY A 183 9.75 -18.17 -5.80
CA GLY A 183 9.06 -19.08 -6.71
C GLY A 183 9.03 -20.54 -6.20
N GLY A 184 8.57 -21.45 -7.06
CA GLY A 184 8.44 -22.87 -6.70
C GLY A 184 7.52 -23.13 -5.50
N ASP A 185 7.65 -24.31 -4.88
CA ASP A 185 6.78 -24.75 -3.78
C ASP A 185 7.01 -23.92 -2.50
N ASP A 186 8.25 -23.50 -2.24
CA ASP A 186 8.59 -22.63 -1.10
C ASP A 186 7.98 -21.23 -1.29
N GLY A 187 8.10 -20.67 -2.50
CA GLY A 187 7.48 -19.40 -2.84
C GLY A 187 5.96 -19.45 -2.75
N GLN A 188 5.34 -20.54 -3.19
CA GLN A 188 3.90 -20.75 -3.07
C GLN A 188 3.45 -20.80 -1.59
N GLN A 189 4.20 -21.46 -0.71
CA GLN A 189 3.88 -21.49 0.72
C GLN A 189 3.96 -20.09 1.36
N LEU A 190 4.95 -19.29 0.98
CA LEU A 190 5.07 -17.91 1.46
C LEU A 190 3.95 -17.01 0.94
N LEU A 191 3.58 -17.12 -0.34
CA LEU A 191 2.44 -16.39 -0.90
C LEU A 191 1.12 -16.78 -0.19
N GLN A 192 0.95 -18.06 0.12
CA GLN A 192 -0.20 -18.54 0.89
C GLN A 192 -0.18 -18.00 2.33
N GLU A 193 0.96 -18.03 3.03
CA GLU A 193 1.09 -17.45 4.37
C GLU A 193 0.75 -15.95 4.37
N ALA A 194 1.22 -15.19 3.38
CA ALA A 194 0.88 -13.78 3.26
C ALA A 194 -0.64 -13.54 3.13
N TYR A 195 -1.31 -14.30 2.27
CA TYR A 195 -2.77 -14.26 2.16
C TYR A 195 -3.46 -14.69 3.47
N ASP A 196 -2.99 -15.77 4.10
CA ASP A 196 -3.59 -16.29 5.33
C ASP A 196 -3.46 -15.28 6.47
N GLN A 197 -2.36 -14.54 6.56
CA GLN A 197 -2.25 -13.46 7.52
C GLN A 197 -3.28 -12.35 7.27
N CYS A 198 -3.55 -11.97 6.00
CA CYS A 198 -4.65 -11.05 5.69
C CYS A 198 -6.02 -11.59 6.14
N ARG A 199 -6.31 -12.85 5.83
CA ARG A 199 -7.56 -13.52 6.22
C ARG A 199 -7.73 -13.57 7.74
N LEU A 200 -6.70 -14.01 8.46
CA LEU A 200 -6.74 -14.17 9.91
C LEU A 200 -6.92 -12.84 10.65
N TYR A 201 -6.29 -11.78 10.16
CA TYR A 201 -6.47 -10.44 10.71
C TYR A 201 -7.86 -9.88 10.39
N ARG A 202 -8.39 -10.12 9.18
CA ARG A 202 -9.79 -9.79 8.86
C ARG A 202 -10.73 -10.49 9.84
N ASP A 203 -10.58 -11.81 10.02
CA ASP A 203 -11.44 -12.62 10.89
C ASP A 203 -11.39 -12.12 12.36
N ALA A 204 -10.28 -11.53 12.79
CA ALA A 204 -10.11 -11.01 14.15
C ALA A 204 -10.56 -9.55 14.34
N LEU A 205 -10.44 -8.71 13.32
CA LEU A 205 -10.58 -7.25 13.44
C LEU A 205 -11.82 -6.69 12.74
N ALA A 206 -12.26 -7.28 11.63
CA ALA A 206 -13.44 -6.82 10.91
C ALA A 206 -14.72 -7.09 11.72
N ASP A 207 -15.68 -6.18 11.67
CA ASP A 207 -17.01 -6.40 12.24
C ASP A 207 -18.14 -6.24 11.21
N GLU A 208 -19.39 -6.31 11.67
CA GLU A 208 -20.58 -6.27 10.81
C GLU A 208 -20.74 -4.97 10.02
N SER A 209 -20.06 -3.88 10.42
CA SER A 209 -20.06 -2.63 9.68
C SER A 209 -19.21 -2.69 8.39
N GLY A 210 -18.33 -3.68 8.26
CA GLY A 210 -17.30 -3.75 7.22
C GLY A 210 -16.01 -3.00 7.58
N LEU A 211 -16.01 -2.23 8.67
CA LEU A 211 -14.81 -1.60 9.24
C LEU A 211 -14.05 -2.57 10.15
N TRP A 212 -12.77 -2.27 10.32
CA TRP A 212 -11.87 -3.03 11.16
C TRP A 212 -11.57 -2.26 12.43
N LYS A 213 -11.64 -2.95 13.57
CA LYS A 213 -11.11 -2.47 14.85
C LYS A 213 -9.60 -2.26 14.73
N HIS A 214 -9.10 -1.27 15.46
CA HIS A 214 -7.67 -0.97 15.47
C HIS A 214 -6.85 -2.08 16.14
N VAL A 215 -7.12 -2.40 17.41
CA VAL A 215 -6.32 -3.35 18.21
C VAL A 215 -7.20 -4.33 18.98
N THR A 216 -6.89 -5.63 18.86
CA THR A 216 -7.51 -6.69 19.66
C THR A 216 -6.48 -7.60 20.33
N LEU A 217 -6.94 -8.39 21.31
CA LEU A 217 -6.11 -9.26 22.16
C LEU A 217 -5.10 -8.47 23.03
N GLY A 218 -4.22 -9.18 23.73
CA GLY A 218 -3.20 -8.58 24.58
C GLY A 218 -3.73 -7.97 25.88
N SER A 219 -2.88 -7.16 26.53
CA SER A 219 -3.13 -6.53 27.82
C SER A 219 -4.00 -5.27 27.74
N TRP A 220 -4.20 -4.72 26.55
CA TRP A 220 -5.09 -3.60 26.25
C TRP A 220 -5.63 -3.73 24.82
N GLN A 221 -6.72 -3.05 24.51
CA GLN A 221 -7.36 -3.11 23.18
C GLN A 221 -7.86 -1.72 22.79
N ASP A 222 -7.99 -1.50 21.48
CA ASP A 222 -8.63 -0.34 20.88
C ASP A 222 -9.66 -0.83 19.86
N ASN A 223 -10.91 -0.92 20.30
CA ASN A 223 -12.01 -1.41 19.47
C ASN A 223 -12.61 -0.33 18.56
N ASN A 224 -12.01 0.87 18.49
CA ASN A 224 -12.50 1.90 17.58
C ASN A 224 -12.14 1.57 16.12
N HIS A 225 -12.95 2.09 15.20
CA HIS A 225 -12.70 2.03 13.75
C HIS A 225 -11.73 3.13 13.32
N TRP A 226 -10.48 3.01 13.77
CA TRP A 226 -9.43 3.95 13.41
C TRP A 226 -9.22 3.99 11.90
N ALA A 227 -9.33 5.19 11.31
CA ALA A 227 -9.36 5.36 9.87
C ALA A 227 -8.03 5.01 9.20
N THR A 228 -6.91 5.37 9.82
CA THR A 228 -5.58 5.02 9.29
C THR A 228 -5.36 3.52 9.36
N GLY A 229 -5.78 2.86 10.45
CA GLY A 229 -5.75 1.40 10.57
C GLY A 229 -6.52 0.69 9.45
N ASN A 230 -7.71 1.17 9.12
CA ASN A 230 -8.49 0.67 7.97
C ASN A 230 -7.80 0.95 6.63
N GLY A 231 -7.19 2.12 6.48
CA GLY A 231 -6.36 2.45 5.31
C GLY A 231 -5.16 1.51 5.15
N TRP A 232 -4.45 1.19 6.24
CA TRP A 232 -3.35 0.22 6.26
C TRP A 232 -3.81 -1.16 5.84
N ALA A 233 -4.94 -1.63 6.38
CA ALA A 233 -5.53 -2.91 6.02
C ALA A 233 -5.84 -2.99 4.52
N ALA A 234 -6.52 -1.99 3.99
CA ALA A 234 -6.89 -1.94 2.58
C ALA A 234 -5.66 -1.84 1.65
N ALA A 235 -4.71 -0.96 1.97
CA ALA A 235 -3.51 -0.77 1.18
C ALA A 235 -2.58 -2.00 1.22
N GLY A 236 -2.44 -2.64 2.38
CA GLY A 236 -1.62 -3.83 2.54
C GLY A 236 -2.18 -5.03 1.80
N MET A 237 -3.50 -5.28 1.93
CA MET A 237 -4.19 -6.31 1.15
C MET A 237 -4.05 -6.07 -0.36
N LEU A 238 -4.12 -4.81 -0.80
CA LEU A 238 -3.97 -4.47 -2.22
C LEU A 238 -2.55 -4.78 -2.74
N ARG A 239 -1.51 -4.53 -1.95
CA ARG A 239 -0.13 -4.90 -2.31
C ARG A 239 0.08 -6.41 -2.36
N VAL A 240 -0.51 -7.16 -1.42
CA VAL A 240 -0.52 -8.64 -1.47
C VAL A 240 -1.25 -9.12 -2.73
N HIS A 241 -2.43 -8.57 -3.02
CA HIS A 241 -3.19 -8.91 -4.23
C HIS A 241 -2.34 -8.75 -5.49
N GLN A 242 -1.71 -7.59 -5.67
CA GLN A 242 -0.90 -7.33 -6.88
C GLN A 242 0.35 -8.20 -6.94
N THR A 243 0.94 -8.54 -5.79
CA THR A 243 2.04 -9.50 -5.73
C THR A 243 1.61 -10.90 -6.15
N LEU A 244 0.46 -11.38 -5.68
CA LEU A 244 -0.11 -12.65 -6.11
C LEU A 244 -0.38 -12.65 -7.62
N ASN A 245 -1.06 -11.60 -8.11
CA ASN A 245 -1.49 -11.46 -9.50
C ASN A 245 -0.32 -11.40 -10.49
N HIS A 246 0.76 -10.71 -10.14
CA HIS A 246 1.92 -10.54 -11.03
C HIS A 246 3.03 -11.58 -10.82
N SER A 247 2.88 -12.48 -9.84
CA SER A 247 3.82 -13.60 -9.66
C SER A 247 3.68 -14.67 -10.75
N SER A 248 4.73 -15.46 -10.95
CA SER A 248 4.68 -16.67 -11.81
C SER A 248 3.70 -17.74 -11.31
N LEU A 249 3.20 -17.60 -10.08
CA LEU A 249 2.28 -18.51 -9.40
C LEU A 249 0.83 -18.01 -9.40
N ALA A 250 0.51 -16.90 -10.07
CA ALA A 250 -0.79 -16.22 -10.02
C ALA A 250 -2.01 -17.14 -10.20
N LYS A 251 -1.94 -18.12 -11.11
CA LYS A 251 -3.01 -19.09 -11.39
C LYS A 251 -3.41 -19.96 -10.18
N HIS A 252 -2.54 -20.10 -9.19
CA HIS A 252 -2.81 -20.85 -7.96
C HIS A 252 -3.60 -20.02 -6.93
N PHE A 253 -3.73 -18.71 -7.15
CA PHE A 253 -4.23 -17.76 -6.15
C PHE A 253 -5.45 -16.96 -6.63
N THR A 254 -6.19 -17.42 -7.64
CA THR A 254 -7.36 -16.69 -8.17
C THR A 254 -8.46 -16.49 -7.11
N GLY A 255 -8.68 -17.48 -6.25
CA GLY A 255 -9.65 -17.36 -5.14
C GLY A 255 -9.19 -16.34 -4.09
N GLN A 256 -7.90 -16.38 -3.74
CA GLN A 256 -7.26 -15.48 -2.81
C GLN A 256 -7.29 -14.03 -3.31
N GLN A 257 -6.99 -13.82 -4.60
CA GLN A 257 -7.13 -12.50 -5.25
C GLN A 257 -8.57 -11.99 -5.16
N THR A 258 -9.55 -12.84 -5.49
CA THR A 258 -10.99 -12.49 -5.39
C THR A 258 -11.37 -12.07 -3.97
N ASN A 259 -10.91 -12.82 -2.95
CA ASN A 259 -11.17 -12.48 -1.56
C ASN A 259 -10.55 -11.14 -1.16
N LEU A 260 -9.29 -10.89 -1.51
CA LEU A 260 -8.62 -9.62 -1.20
C LEU A 260 -9.34 -8.44 -1.86
N THR A 261 -9.75 -8.55 -3.13
CA THR A 261 -10.57 -7.54 -3.81
C THR A 261 -11.87 -7.27 -3.05
N GLN A 262 -12.57 -8.32 -2.62
CA GLN A 262 -13.82 -8.17 -1.86
C GLN A 262 -13.57 -7.46 -0.53
N TRP A 263 -12.58 -7.88 0.25
CA TRP A 263 -12.30 -7.32 1.58
C TRP A 263 -11.83 -5.87 1.51
N ILE A 264 -11.09 -5.50 0.46
CA ILE A 264 -10.75 -4.10 0.20
C ILE A 264 -12.03 -3.30 -0.10
N ASN A 265 -12.93 -3.81 -0.95
CA ASN A 265 -14.19 -3.13 -1.24
C ASN A 265 -15.10 -2.99 -0.01
N GLU A 266 -15.14 -3.98 0.89
CA GLU A 266 -15.86 -3.89 2.18
C GLU A 266 -15.37 -2.67 2.98
N ILE A 267 -14.06 -2.49 3.11
CA ILE A 267 -13.47 -1.32 3.80
C ILE A 267 -13.79 -0.01 3.08
N LEU A 268 -13.64 0.02 1.75
CA LEU A 268 -13.90 1.23 0.94
C LEU A 268 -15.37 1.66 1.03
N GLU A 269 -16.31 0.72 0.89
CA GLU A 269 -17.74 0.97 0.97
C GLU A 269 -18.12 1.51 2.35
N ALA A 270 -17.69 0.81 3.41
CA ALA A 270 -17.96 1.22 4.77
C ALA A 270 -17.35 2.60 5.08
N SER A 271 -16.08 2.82 4.73
CA SER A 271 -15.39 4.09 4.98
C SER A 271 -16.05 5.26 4.24
N TRP A 272 -16.31 5.12 2.94
CA TRP A 272 -16.88 6.21 2.15
C TRP A 272 -18.35 6.48 2.46
N SER A 273 -19.08 5.53 3.06
CA SER A 273 -20.42 5.81 3.59
C SER A 273 -20.43 6.86 4.71
N HIS A 274 -19.28 7.08 5.35
CA HIS A 274 -19.05 8.08 6.39
C HIS A 274 -18.25 9.31 5.93
N GLN A 275 -18.07 9.51 4.60
CA GLN A 275 -17.35 10.66 4.08
C GLN A 275 -17.97 11.98 4.57
N THR A 276 -17.13 12.88 5.08
CA THR A 276 -17.58 14.21 5.51
C THR A 276 -17.91 15.10 4.31
N ILE A 277 -18.67 16.16 4.54
CA ILE A 277 -18.99 17.15 3.49
C ILE A 277 -17.73 17.81 2.90
N ASP A 278 -16.65 17.89 3.68
CA ASP A 278 -15.35 18.42 3.26
C ASP A 278 -14.57 17.41 2.38
N GLY A 279 -15.08 16.19 2.22
CA GLY A 279 -14.51 15.15 1.37
C GLY A 279 -13.57 14.18 2.06
N GLY A 280 -13.39 14.26 3.38
CA GLY A 280 -12.47 13.40 4.12
C GLY A 280 -13.14 12.41 5.05
N LEU A 281 -12.31 11.71 5.82
CA LEU A 281 -12.70 10.76 6.86
C LEU A 281 -12.28 11.29 8.23
N ARG A 282 -13.08 10.95 9.23
CA ARG A 282 -12.73 11.22 10.64
C ARG A 282 -11.79 10.15 11.16
N ASN A 283 -10.98 10.48 12.17
CA ASN A 283 -10.02 9.56 12.76
C ASN A 283 -10.68 8.27 13.28
N VAL A 284 -11.86 8.38 13.89
CA VAL A 284 -12.76 7.23 14.10
C VAL A 284 -13.89 7.38 13.09
N ILE A 285 -13.91 6.51 12.07
CA ILE A 285 -14.68 6.67 10.83
C ILE A 285 -16.16 6.95 11.10
N ASP A 286 -16.76 6.13 11.97
CA ASP A 286 -18.19 6.11 12.26
C ASP A 286 -18.60 6.96 13.47
N ASN A 287 -17.66 7.73 14.04
CA ASN A 287 -17.94 8.64 15.15
C ASN A 287 -17.99 10.10 14.67
N SER A 288 -19.21 10.67 14.63
CA SER A 288 -19.44 12.04 14.18
C SER A 288 -18.73 13.12 15.01
N THR A 289 -18.30 12.83 16.24
CA THR A 289 -17.57 13.78 17.09
C THR A 289 -16.06 13.66 16.96
N SER A 290 -15.55 12.66 16.23
CA SER A 290 -14.12 12.49 15.98
C SER A 290 -13.61 13.56 15.02
N TYR A 291 -12.34 13.97 15.16
CA TYR A 291 -11.73 14.99 14.29
C TYR A 291 -11.46 14.41 12.89
N LEU A 292 -11.34 15.30 11.90
CA LEU A 292 -10.95 14.93 10.53
C LEU A 292 -9.49 14.46 10.52
N ASP A 293 -9.18 13.38 9.82
CA ASP A 293 -7.80 12.91 9.66
C ASP A 293 -7.40 12.86 8.18
N THR A 294 -6.44 13.71 7.82
CA THR A 294 -5.98 13.83 6.44
C THR A 294 -5.07 12.68 6.02
N ALA A 295 -4.37 12.03 6.95
CA ALA A 295 -3.50 10.89 6.63
C ALA A 295 -4.32 9.69 6.16
N SER A 296 -5.29 9.23 6.95
CA SER A 296 -6.22 8.16 6.55
C SER A 296 -6.99 8.50 5.28
N THR A 297 -7.46 9.74 5.15
CA THR A 297 -8.16 10.21 3.95
C THR A 297 -7.29 10.05 2.69
N ALA A 298 -6.00 10.40 2.77
CA ALA A 298 -5.09 10.28 1.64
C ALA A 298 -4.82 8.81 1.27
N LEU A 299 -4.62 7.94 2.26
CA LEU A 299 -4.39 6.51 2.03
C LEU A 299 -5.64 5.82 1.47
N MET A 300 -6.83 6.11 2.01
CA MET A 300 -8.09 5.53 1.52
C MET A 300 -8.39 5.95 0.07
N ALA A 301 -8.14 7.22 -0.25
CA ALA A 301 -8.26 7.72 -1.62
C ALA A 301 -7.23 7.06 -2.56
N SER A 302 -6.00 6.82 -2.10
CA SER A 302 -4.97 6.09 -2.84
C SER A 302 -5.45 4.69 -3.22
N VAL A 303 -5.94 3.92 -2.24
CA VAL A 303 -6.49 2.57 -2.48
C VAL A 303 -7.66 2.62 -3.47
N THR A 304 -8.55 3.60 -3.32
CA THR A 304 -9.70 3.77 -4.20
C THR A 304 -9.29 3.99 -5.66
N TYR A 305 -8.33 4.88 -5.92
CA TYR A 305 -7.81 5.10 -7.29
C TYR A 305 -7.11 3.87 -7.85
N ARG A 306 -6.34 3.13 -7.02
CA ARG A 306 -5.72 1.88 -7.47
C ARG A 306 -6.76 0.83 -7.83
N MET A 307 -7.77 0.61 -6.99
CA MET A 307 -8.87 -0.32 -7.26
C MET A 307 -9.58 0.03 -8.57
N ALA A 308 -9.85 1.32 -8.80
CA ALA A 308 -10.43 1.79 -10.06
C ALA A 308 -9.52 1.53 -11.27
N ALA A 309 -8.20 1.73 -11.13
CA ALA A 309 -7.24 1.46 -12.21
C ALA A 309 -7.10 -0.03 -12.53
N ILE A 310 -7.19 -0.90 -11.53
CA ILE A 310 -6.98 -2.35 -11.66
C ILE A 310 -8.25 -3.06 -12.16
N HIS A 311 -9.41 -2.73 -11.57
CA HIS A 311 -10.66 -3.45 -11.80
C HIS A 311 -11.64 -2.70 -12.72
N ASN A 312 -11.28 -1.49 -13.17
CA ASN A 312 -12.15 -0.64 -13.99
C ASN A 312 -13.51 -0.34 -13.31
N THR A 313 -13.50 -0.22 -11.97
CA THR A 313 -14.68 0.11 -11.16
C THR A 313 -14.58 1.55 -10.67
N THR A 314 -15.54 2.40 -11.04
CA THR A 314 -15.46 3.85 -10.77
C THR A 314 -16.41 4.34 -9.67
N ASP A 315 -17.11 3.42 -8.99
CA ASP A 315 -18.17 3.75 -8.03
C ASP A 315 -17.70 4.70 -6.90
N PHE A 316 -16.49 4.48 -6.36
CA PHE A 316 -15.91 5.30 -5.30
C PHE A 316 -15.00 6.43 -5.79
N VAL A 317 -14.78 6.57 -7.11
CA VAL A 317 -13.92 7.64 -7.67
C VAL A 317 -14.44 9.04 -7.34
N PRO A 318 -15.75 9.34 -7.33
CA PRO A 318 -16.26 10.63 -6.85
C PRO A 318 -15.86 10.96 -5.40
N ALA A 319 -15.83 9.96 -4.51
CA ALA A 319 -15.38 10.13 -3.13
C ALA A 319 -13.87 10.39 -3.08
N ALA A 320 -13.07 9.62 -3.82
CA ALA A 320 -11.62 9.82 -3.93
C ALA A 320 -11.24 11.18 -4.55
N ASN A 321 -12.05 11.72 -5.48
CA ASN A 321 -11.87 13.06 -6.04
C ASN A 321 -12.10 14.17 -4.98
N GLN A 322 -13.09 14.00 -4.10
CA GLN A 322 -13.33 14.93 -2.99
C GLN A 322 -12.21 14.85 -1.95
N ALA A 323 -11.78 13.64 -1.60
CA ALA A 323 -10.63 13.43 -0.73
C ALA A 323 -9.36 14.07 -1.31
N LEU A 324 -9.06 13.85 -2.59
CA LEU A 324 -7.90 14.48 -3.24
C LEU A 324 -7.94 16.01 -3.18
N ARG A 325 -9.11 16.64 -3.39
CA ARG A 325 -9.28 18.09 -3.21
C ARG A 325 -8.94 18.54 -1.80
N LEU A 326 -9.48 17.84 -0.79
CA LEU A 326 -9.21 18.14 0.60
C LEU A 326 -7.71 18.02 0.91
N ILE A 327 -7.06 16.93 0.50
CA ILE A 327 -5.62 16.74 0.75
C ILE A 327 -4.80 17.81 0.03
N GLN A 328 -5.15 18.19 -1.19
CA GLN A 328 -4.49 19.30 -1.90
C GLN A 328 -4.59 20.62 -1.12
N SER A 329 -5.74 20.92 -0.51
CA SER A 329 -5.89 22.10 0.34
C SER A 329 -5.25 21.97 1.73
N SER A 330 -4.87 20.75 2.12
CA SER A 330 -4.28 20.45 3.43
C SER A 330 -2.76 20.31 3.38
N VAL A 331 -2.14 20.34 2.20
CA VAL A 331 -0.69 20.44 2.07
C VAL A 331 -0.32 21.91 1.99
N ASP A 332 0.50 22.39 2.93
CA ASP A 332 0.93 23.78 2.97
C ASP A 332 1.98 24.11 1.89
N ASN A 333 2.40 25.38 1.85
CA ASN A 333 3.37 25.87 0.87
C ASN A 333 4.77 25.26 1.03
N ASP A 334 5.08 24.72 2.21
CA ASP A 334 6.35 24.06 2.52
C ASP A 334 6.28 22.55 2.27
N GLY A 335 5.13 22.03 1.84
CA GLY A 335 4.90 20.63 1.49
C GLY A 335 4.57 19.74 2.68
N TRP A 336 4.12 20.31 3.81
CA TRP A 336 3.68 19.55 4.96
C TRP A 336 2.18 19.28 4.90
N LEU A 337 1.79 18.01 5.07
CA LEU A 337 0.41 17.62 5.28
C LEU A 337 -0.05 18.05 6.68
N GLN A 338 -1.10 18.85 6.72
CA GLN A 338 -1.72 19.36 7.94
C GLN A 338 -2.89 18.48 8.41
N ASN A 339 -3.27 18.59 9.68
CA ASN A 339 -4.44 17.93 10.28
C ASN A 339 -4.41 16.38 10.18
N ALA A 340 -3.21 15.80 10.24
CA ALA A 340 -3.05 14.36 10.36
C ALA A 340 -3.16 13.93 11.82
N THR A 341 -3.64 12.71 12.06
CA THR A 341 -3.58 12.09 13.38
C THR A 341 -2.13 11.85 13.81
N ASN A 342 -1.87 11.88 15.11
CA ASN A 342 -0.58 11.48 15.64
C ASN A 342 -0.38 9.96 15.47
N PRO A 343 0.62 9.50 14.68
CA PRO A 343 0.81 8.07 14.39
C PRO A 343 1.32 7.26 15.59
N TYR A 344 1.77 7.92 16.67
CA TYR A 344 2.27 7.25 17.87
C TYR A 344 1.20 7.01 18.92
N THR A 345 0.18 7.87 18.98
CA THR A 345 -0.89 7.82 19.97
C THR A 345 -2.26 7.51 19.37
N PHE A 346 -2.42 7.62 18.05
CA PHE A 346 -3.59 7.23 17.20
C PHE A 346 -4.95 7.86 17.58
N ASN A 347 -5.08 8.48 18.74
CA ASN A 347 -6.34 8.98 19.31
C ASN A 347 -6.38 10.50 19.51
N GLU A 348 -5.31 11.21 19.13
CA GLU A 348 -5.21 12.66 19.14
C GLU A 348 -4.58 13.18 17.83
N PRO A 349 -4.90 14.41 17.42
CA PRO A 349 -4.21 15.06 16.32
C PRO A 349 -2.76 15.37 16.69
N LEU A 350 -1.92 15.56 15.68
CA LEU A 350 -0.57 16.09 15.89
C LEU A 350 -0.59 17.45 16.59
N SER A 351 0.40 17.69 17.45
CA SER A 351 0.59 19.01 18.06
C SER A 351 1.06 20.03 17.03
N GLU A 352 0.92 21.31 17.34
CA GLU A 352 1.40 22.38 16.48
C GLU A 352 2.91 22.24 16.19
N GLY A 353 3.27 22.23 14.91
CA GLY A 353 4.65 22.06 14.44
C GLY A 353 5.14 20.61 14.35
N GLU A 354 4.33 19.62 14.74
CA GLU A 354 4.62 18.21 14.48
C GLU A 354 4.13 17.81 13.09
N HIS A 355 4.81 16.84 12.48
CA HIS A 355 4.50 16.36 11.14
C HIS A 355 4.51 14.83 11.11
N SER A 356 3.60 14.23 10.34
CA SER A 356 3.47 12.77 10.23
C SER A 356 4.32 12.25 9.07
N PRO A 357 5.37 11.43 9.31
CA PRO A 357 6.12 10.80 8.24
C PRO A 357 5.23 9.90 7.37
N GLU A 358 4.34 9.11 7.97
CA GLU A 358 3.41 8.27 7.20
C GLU A 358 2.40 9.10 6.41
N GLY A 359 1.90 10.22 6.95
CA GLY A 359 1.04 11.15 6.23
C GLY A 359 1.70 11.71 4.98
N GLN A 360 2.98 12.09 5.06
CA GLN A 360 3.74 12.50 3.88
C GLN A 360 3.85 11.36 2.84
N ALA A 361 4.10 10.12 3.28
CA ALA A 361 4.15 8.97 2.39
C ALA A 361 2.79 8.70 1.72
N PHE A 362 1.68 8.87 2.43
CA PHE A 362 0.33 8.69 1.90
C PHE A 362 -0.03 9.70 0.82
N VAL A 363 0.44 10.94 0.92
CA VAL A 363 0.28 11.94 -0.16
C VAL A 363 1.00 11.47 -1.44
N LEU A 364 2.21 10.91 -1.31
CA LEU A 364 2.94 10.36 -2.47
C LEU A 364 2.25 9.13 -3.05
N LEU A 365 1.73 8.22 -2.21
CA LEU A 365 0.93 7.07 -2.65
C LEU A 365 -0.34 7.51 -3.37
N LEU A 366 -1.06 8.50 -2.83
CA LEU A 366 -2.24 9.09 -3.46
C LEU A 366 -1.93 9.64 -4.84
N GLN A 367 -0.83 10.38 -4.99
CA GLN A 367 -0.39 10.89 -6.29
C GLN A 367 -0.03 9.74 -7.26
N ALA A 368 0.63 8.68 -6.78
CA ALA A 368 0.98 7.53 -7.61
C ALA A 368 -0.27 6.78 -8.10
N ALA A 369 -1.22 6.56 -7.20
CA ALA A 369 -2.49 5.93 -7.49
C ALA A 369 -3.34 6.74 -8.47
N TRP A 370 -3.44 8.06 -8.24
CA TRP A 370 -4.14 8.97 -9.15
C TRP A 370 -3.53 8.96 -10.56
N LYS A 371 -2.20 8.98 -10.69
CA LYS A 371 -1.52 8.88 -11.99
C LYS A 371 -1.88 7.57 -12.71
N ALA A 372 -1.86 6.46 -11.99
CA ALA A 372 -2.23 5.15 -12.56
C ALA A 372 -3.68 5.11 -13.01
N PHE A 373 -4.60 5.69 -12.22
CA PHE A 373 -6.01 5.81 -12.58
C PHE A 373 -6.22 6.65 -13.84
N VAL A 374 -5.63 7.86 -13.91
CA VAL A 374 -5.75 8.73 -15.09
C VAL A 374 -5.19 8.05 -16.34
N GLN A 375 -4.07 7.34 -16.21
CA GLN A 375 -3.50 6.57 -17.31
C GLN A 375 -4.42 5.42 -17.76
N ALA A 376 -5.03 4.69 -16.83
CA ALA A 376 -5.95 3.60 -17.13
C ALA A 376 -7.26 4.08 -17.78
N MET A 377 -7.71 5.29 -17.44
CA MET A 377 -8.95 5.88 -17.98
C MET A 377 -8.74 6.73 -19.24
N ALA A 378 -7.49 6.97 -19.66
CA ALA A 378 -7.21 7.72 -20.87
C ALA A 378 -7.76 6.97 -22.11
N PRO A 379 -8.42 7.66 -23.06
CA PRO A 379 -8.87 7.02 -24.30
C PRO A 379 -7.67 6.39 -25.01
N THR A 380 -7.72 5.09 -25.27
CA THR A 380 -6.70 4.44 -26.09
C THR A 380 -6.84 4.97 -27.51
N ASN A 381 -5.92 5.82 -27.96
CA ASN A 381 -5.81 6.22 -29.36
C ASN A 381 -5.34 5.02 -30.21
N THR A 382 -6.19 4.04 -30.45
CA THR A 382 -6.00 3.04 -31.50
C THR A 382 -6.67 3.54 -32.77
N SER A 383 -6.02 4.46 -33.47
CA SER A 383 -6.31 4.79 -34.86
C SER A 383 -5.03 4.68 -35.67
N GLY A 384 -4.89 3.59 -36.43
CA GLY A 384 -3.77 3.41 -37.34
C GLY A 384 -3.50 2.01 -37.88
N SER A 385 -4.51 1.14 -38.06
CA SER A 385 -4.34 0.04 -39.03
C SER A 385 -4.54 0.63 -40.43
N SER A 386 -3.47 1.09 -41.06
CA SER A 386 -3.48 1.32 -42.50
C SER A 386 -3.63 -0.05 -43.18
N HIS A 387 -4.85 -0.36 -43.62
CA HIS A 387 -5.06 -1.32 -44.69
C HIS A 387 -4.25 -0.86 -45.90
N LEU A 388 -3.13 -1.51 -46.15
CA LEU A 388 -2.45 -1.49 -47.44
C LEU A 388 -3.39 -2.14 -48.44
N GLY A 389 -4.15 -1.32 -49.17
CA GLY A 389 -4.85 -1.73 -50.37
C GLY A 389 -3.83 -2.19 -51.41
N HIS A 390 -3.90 -3.46 -51.78
CA HIS A 390 -3.22 -3.97 -52.98
C HIS A 390 -3.80 -3.29 -54.22
N GLY A 391 -3.08 -2.31 -54.75
CA GLY A 391 -3.21 -1.85 -56.12
C GLY A 391 -2.45 -2.78 -57.06
N THR A 392 -3.18 -3.64 -57.75
CA THR A 392 -2.71 -4.29 -58.99
C THR A 392 -2.67 -3.25 -60.12
N LEU A 393 -1.56 -3.18 -60.83
CA LEU A 393 -1.47 -2.56 -62.16
C LEU A 393 -0.72 -3.52 -63.10
N PRO A 394 -1.03 -3.47 -64.41
CA PRO A 394 -0.87 -4.58 -65.36
C PRO A 394 0.55 -5.00 -65.69
#